data_AF-A0A382LI16-F1
#
_entry.id   AF-A0A382LI16-F1
#
_cell.length_a   1.000
_cell.length_b   1.000
_cell.length_c   1.000
_cell.angle_alpha   90.00
_cell.angle_beta   90.00
_cell.angle_gamma   90.00
#
_symmetry.space_group_name_H-M   'P 1'
#
loop_
_entity.id
_entity.type
_entity.pdbx_description
1 polymer ?
#
loop_
_entity_poly.entity_id
_entity_poly.type
_entity_poly.pdbx_seq_one_letter_code
_entity_poly.pdbx_strand_id
1 'polypeptide(L)'
;VQSFRQFPAVATILIKLSLVGCTSTAEDHLEDLLDGSVEHEQVKHEFLLARERAVGPLLDAFDDHRFAPVRGQLVEILFSLSMRLDDTRLSDALSEHLTSDPDPDVRALIAESAVLYNRVDMAAAFLQALEDEAPLVRQHALAGLAAMESRLDSAQQHTLAVRSRELLQDSSAGVRLEAQTRTAAIVAKWQAQATQLQLQAMLSEAEDLHRRAIEY
;
A
#
# COMPACT_ATOMS: atom_id res chain seq x y z
N VAL A 1 9.32 -45.18 74.30
CA VAL A 1 10.18 -43.97 74.38
C VAL A 1 10.54 -43.61 72.94
N GLN A 2 9.80 -42.67 72.31
CA GLN A 2 10.28 -41.32 71.92
C GLN A 2 11.63 -41.36 71.14
N SER A 3 11.90 -40.70 70.01
CA SER A 3 11.26 -39.62 69.25
C SER A 3 12.25 -39.19 68.13
N PHE A 4 11.77 -39.03 66.89
CA PHE A 4 12.13 -38.01 65.87
C PHE A 4 13.46 -37.96 65.05
N ARG A 5 13.25 -37.53 63.77
CA ARG A 5 14.08 -36.79 62.78
C ARG A 5 15.04 -37.64 61.93
N GLN A 6 15.22 -37.45 60.61
CA GLN A 6 14.78 -36.45 59.61
C GLN A 6 15.13 -37.00 58.21
N PHE A 7 14.27 -36.82 57.19
CA PHE A 7 14.65 -36.85 55.76
C PHE A 7 15.23 -35.48 55.36
N PRO A 8 16.14 -35.36 54.37
CA PRO A 8 15.75 -35.26 52.94
C PRO A 8 16.70 -35.98 51.94
N ALA A 9 16.17 -36.64 50.91
CA ALA A 9 16.07 -36.15 49.53
C ALA A 9 17.39 -35.62 48.91
N VAL A 10 18.13 -36.50 48.22
CA VAL A 10 19.25 -36.13 47.35
C VAL A 10 18.86 -36.38 45.89
N ALA A 11 18.40 -35.29 45.28
CA ALA A 11 18.71 -34.80 43.94
C ALA A 11 18.89 -35.83 42.81
N THR A 12 17.80 -36.14 42.11
CA THR A 12 17.84 -36.52 40.70
C THR A 12 18.16 -35.27 39.89
N ILE A 13 19.43 -35.06 39.54
CA ILE A 13 19.86 -33.99 38.62
C ILE A 13 19.48 -34.44 37.20
N LEU A 14 18.28 -34.03 36.77
CA LEU A 14 17.92 -33.95 35.36
C LEU A 14 18.69 -32.77 34.77
N ILE A 15 19.78 -33.06 34.06
CA ILE A 15 20.40 -32.12 33.13
C ILE A 15 19.37 -31.93 32.00
N LYS A 16 18.45 -30.97 32.18
CA LYS A 16 17.78 -30.32 31.07
C LYS A 16 18.84 -29.48 30.38
N LEU A 17 19.46 -30.07 29.37
CA LEU A 17 20.32 -29.38 28.42
C LEU A 17 19.44 -28.34 27.72
N SER A 18 19.43 -27.13 28.27
CA SER A 18 18.81 -25.96 27.69
C SER A 18 19.63 -25.55 26.48
N LEU A 19 19.21 -26.03 25.30
CA LEU A 19 19.45 -25.37 24.02
C LEU A 19 18.80 -23.99 24.09
N VAL A 20 19.46 -23.04 24.77
CA VAL A 20 19.22 -21.62 24.55
C VAL A 20 19.94 -21.30 23.24
N GLY A 21 19.27 -21.59 22.12
CA GLY A 21 19.47 -20.71 20.99
C GLY A 21 18.91 -19.36 21.44
N CYS A 22 19.75 -18.34 21.57
CA CYS A 22 19.29 -16.96 21.66
C CYS A 22 18.65 -16.63 20.29
N THR A 23 17.44 -17.12 20.06
CA THR A 23 16.62 -16.65 18.96
C THR A 23 16.06 -15.32 19.42
N SER A 24 16.60 -14.23 18.89
CA SER A 24 16.01 -12.89 19.07
C SER A 24 14.53 -12.95 18.69
N THR A 25 13.73 -12.25 19.49
CA THR A 25 12.29 -12.14 19.31
C THR A 25 11.99 -11.01 18.31
N ALA A 26 10.74 -10.96 17.83
CA ALA A 26 10.30 -9.85 16.99
C ALA A 26 10.39 -8.51 17.75
N GLU A 27 10.13 -8.56 19.05
CA GLU A 27 10.24 -7.45 19.99
C GLU A 27 11.68 -6.95 20.09
N ASP A 28 12.67 -7.85 20.18
CA ASP A 28 14.09 -7.45 20.20
C ASP A 28 14.46 -6.67 18.91
N HIS A 29 14.03 -7.16 17.75
CA HIS A 29 14.26 -6.48 16.47
C HIS A 29 13.53 -5.14 16.33
N LEU A 30 12.35 -5.00 16.95
CA LEU A 30 11.62 -3.73 17.01
C LEU A 30 12.36 -2.71 17.90
N GLU A 31 12.90 -3.15 19.04
CA GLU A 31 13.69 -2.29 19.92
C GLU A 31 15.03 -1.90 19.25
N ASP A 32 15.69 -2.83 18.54
CA ASP A 32 16.89 -2.57 17.73
C ASP A 32 16.63 -1.50 16.63
N LEU A 33 15.40 -1.46 16.11
CA LEU A 33 14.99 -0.45 15.13
C LEU A 33 14.87 0.94 15.79
N LEU A 34 14.27 0.98 16.98
CA LEU A 34 14.06 2.21 17.75
C LEU A 34 15.34 2.84 18.24
N ASP A 35 16.26 2.02 18.76
CA ASP A 35 17.53 2.50 19.31
C ASP A 35 18.59 2.76 18.22
N GLY A 36 18.37 2.24 17.00
CA GLY A 36 19.29 2.36 15.88
C GLY A 36 20.60 1.58 16.10
N SER A 37 20.58 0.56 16.96
CA SER A 37 21.73 -0.29 17.27
C SER A 37 22.09 -1.24 16.13
N VAL A 38 21.13 -1.50 15.24
CA VAL A 38 21.27 -2.36 14.07
C VAL A 38 20.85 -1.63 12.80
N GLU A 39 21.54 -1.91 11.70
CA GLU A 39 21.18 -1.39 10.38
C GLU A 39 19.76 -1.81 9.98
N HIS A 40 18.98 -0.86 9.45
CA HIS A 40 17.60 -1.08 9.01
C HIS A 40 17.45 -2.34 8.13
N GLU A 41 18.34 -2.51 7.16
CA GLU A 41 18.29 -3.63 6.20
C GLU A 41 18.51 -4.99 6.88
N GLN A 42 19.27 -5.04 7.98
CA GLN A 42 19.43 -6.25 8.76
C GLN A 42 18.14 -6.58 9.52
N VAL A 43 17.54 -5.60 10.20
CA VAL A 43 16.26 -5.79 10.91
C VAL A 43 15.15 -6.23 9.94
N LYS A 44 15.07 -5.59 8.78
CA LYS A 44 14.16 -5.97 7.69
C LYS A 44 14.38 -7.40 7.23
N HIS A 45 15.64 -7.84 7.07
CA HIS A 45 15.95 -9.21 6.69
C HIS A 45 15.39 -10.22 7.72
N GLU A 46 15.56 -9.96 9.01
CA GLU A 46 15.08 -10.85 10.07
C GLU A 46 13.54 -10.96 10.07
N PHE A 47 12.82 -9.84 9.92
CA PHE A 47 11.36 -9.89 9.78
C PHE A 47 10.91 -10.67 8.53
N LEU A 48 11.63 -10.50 7.42
CA LEU A 48 11.36 -11.23 6.19
C LEU A 48 11.63 -12.74 6.31
N LEU A 49 12.56 -13.17 7.18
CA LEU A 49 12.78 -14.58 7.53
C LEU A 49 11.69 -15.11 8.47
N ALA A 50 11.20 -14.26 9.40
CA ALA A 50 10.14 -14.62 10.33
C ALA A 50 8.76 -14.77 9.66
N ARG A 51 8.54 -14.12 8.51
CA ARG A 51 7.35 -14.23 7.64
C ARG A 51 6.04 -14.03 8.40
N GLU A 52 5.11 -14.99 8.39
CA GLU A 52 3.79 -14.87 9.00
C GLU A 52 3.86 -14.57 10.51
N ARG A 53 4.96 -14.99 11.18
CA ARG A 53 5.19 -14.71 12.61
C ARG A 53 5.55 -13.25 12.88
N ALA A 54 6.05 -12.52 11.88
CA ALA A 54 6.38 -11.10 12.01
C ALA A 54 5.15 -10.19 11.90
N VAL A 55 4.07 -10.66 11.25
CA VAL A 55 2.92 -9.80 10.91
C VAL A 55 2.28 -9.18 12.15
N GLY A 56 1.95 -9.98 13.17
CA GLY A 56 1.32 -9.47 14.39
C GLY A 56 2.15 -8.38 15.07
N PRO A 57 3.41 -8.68 15.49
CA PRO A 57 4.27 -7.70 16.15
C PRO A 57 4.53 -6.43 15.33
N LEU A 58 4.68 -6.54 14.00
CA LEU A 58 4.89 -5.37 13.15
C LEU A 58 3.64 -4.49 13.05
N LEU A 59 2.45 -5.09 12.98
CA LEU A 59 1.20 -4.33 12.97
C LEU A 59 0.96 -3.64 14.33
N ASP A 60 1.20 -4.36 15.44
CA ASP A 60 1.12 -3.78 16.78
C ASP A 60 2.09 -2.60 16.96
N ALA A 61 3.31 -2.71 16.41
CA ALA A 61 4.29 -1.63 16.41
C ALA A 61 3.88 -0.46 15.51
N PHE A 62 3.25 -0.72 14.36
CA PHE A 62 2.81 0.30 13.43
C PHE A 62 1.74 1.21 14.05
N ASP A 63 0.83 0.63 14.83
CA ASP A 63 -0.21 1.35 15.57
C ASP A 63 0.32 2.10 16.80
N ASP A 64 1.45 1.67 17.35
CA ASP A 64 2.00 2.23 18.59
C ASP A 64 2.79 3.54 18.33
N HIS A 65 2.34 4.61 18.97
CA HIS A 65 2.99 5.93 18.95
C HIS A 65 4.48 5.92 19.34
N ARG A 66 4.95 4.93 20.13
CA ARG A 66 6.37 4.78 20.48
C ARG A 66 7.24 4.59 19.23
N PHE A 67 6.70 3.98 18.19
CA PHE A 67 7.40 3.71 16.93
C PHE A 67 7.24 4.82 15.89
N ALA A 68 6.66 5.98 16.23
CA ALA A 68 6.58 7.12 15.33
C ALA A 68 7.95 7.49 14.68
N PRO A 69 9.09 7.51 15.40
CA PRO A 69 10.39 7.85 14.81
C PRO A 69 10.89 6.89 13.71
N VAL A 70 10.39 5.65 13.71
CA VAL A 70 10.81 4.59 12.77
C VAL A 70 9.66 4.14 11.88
N ARG A 71 8.54 4.86 11.86
CA ARG A 71 7.33 4.44 11.18
C ARG A 71 7.55 4.27 9.67
N GLY A 72 8.36 5.14 9.05
CA GLY A 72 8.75 4.97 7.65
C GLY A 72 9.52 3.67 7.37
N GLN A 73 10.38 3.25 8.30
CA GLN A 73 11.07 1.97 8.22
C GLN A 73 10.10 0.78 8.35
N LEU A 74 9.09 0.89 9.23
CA LEU A 74 8.03 -0.10 9.34
C LEU A 74 7.22 -0.21 8.04
N VAL A 75 6.90 0.91 7.39
CA VAL A 75 6.22 0.92 6.08
C VAL A 75 6.99 0.07 5.06
N GLU A 76 8.31 0.25 4.94
CA GLU A 76 9.13 -0.53 4.02
C GLU A 76 9.10 -2.04 4.30
N ILE A 77 9.16 -2.42 5.57
CA ILE A 77 9.12 -3.82 6.00
C ILE A 77 7.75 -4.43 5.70
N LEU A 78 6.66 -3.71 6.02
CA LEU A 78 5.28 -4.14 5.77
C LEU A 78 5.00 -4.33 4.28
N PHE A 79 5.43 -3.39 3.42
CA PHE A 79 5.32 -3.57 1.97
C PHE A 79 6.14 -4.78 1.49
N SER A 80 7.37 -4.94 1.97
CA SER A 80 8.23 -6.07 1.61
C SER A 80 7.62 -7.43 2.00
N LEU A 81 6.96 -7.50 3.16
CA LEU A 81 6.22 -8.70 3.60
C LEU A 81 4.96 -8.93 2.76
N SER A 82 4.20 -7.88 2.46
CA SER A 82 2.96 -7.99 1.68
C SER A 82 3.18 -8.49 0.25
N MET A 83 4.38 -8.29 -0.31
CA MET A 83 4.76 -8.85 -1.61
C MET A 83 5.05 -10.36 -1.55
N ARG A 84 5.18 -10.95 -0.36
CA ARG A 84 5.55 -12.35 -0.13
C ARG A 84 4.45 -13.16 0.54
N LEU A 85 3.52 -12.49 1.21
CA LEU A 85 2.47 -13.08 2.01
C LEU A 85 1.11 -12.62 1.50
N ASP A 86 0.20 -13.58 1.37
CA ASP A 86 -1.21 -13.31 1.12
C ASP A 86 -1.93 -13.14 2.47
N ASP A 87 -1.65 -12.02 3.15
CA ASP A 87 -2.22 -11.65 4.44
C ASP A 87 -2.87 -10.28 4.35
N THR A 88 -4.21 -10.25 4.33
CA THR A 88 -4.99 -9.02 4.13
C THR A 88 -4.80 -8.01 5.26
N ARG A 89 -4.34 -8.44 6.45
CA ARG A 89 -4.07 -7.51 7.55
C ARG A 89 -3.00 -6.48 7.18
N LEU A 90 -2.05 -6.85 6.31
CA LEU A 90 -1.02 -5.94 5.82
C LEU A 90 -1.61 -4.86 4.91
N SER A 91 -2.48 -5.24 3.97
CA SER A 91 -3.15 -4.27 3.08
C SER A 91 -4.09 -3.36 3.84
N ASP A 92 -4.82 -3.92 4.82
CA ASP A 92 -5.79 -3.19 5.62
C ASP A 92 -5.10 -2.13 6.48
N ALA A 93 -4.02 -2.51 7.18
CA ALA A 93 -3.25 -1.58 8.02
C ALA A 93 -2.57 -0.46 7.20
N LEU A 94 -1.96 -0.81 6.06
CA LEU A 94 -1.38 0.19 5.15
C LEU A 94 -2.44 1.13 4.57
N SER A 95 -3.63 0.62 4.25
CA SER A 95 -4.75 1.42 3.75
C SER A 95 -5.30 2.38 4.80
N GLU A 96 -5.42 1.91 6.04
CA GLU A 96 -5.81 2.74 7.17
C GLU A 96 -4.82 3.88 7.36
N HIS A 97 -3.53 3.56 7.50
CA HIS A 97 -2.48 4.55 7.75
C HIS A 97 -2.29 5.52 6.58
N LEU A 98 -2.50 5.10 5.33
CA LEU A 98 -2.54 6.03 4.19
C LEU A 98 -3.54 7.17 4.40
N THR A 99 -4.64 6.94 5.11
CA THR A 99 -5.72 7.91 5.29
C THR A 99 -5.79 8.55 6.67
N SER A 100 -5.17 7.95 7.69
CA SER A 100 -5.32 8.38 9.08
C SER A 100 -4.02 8.60 9.85
N ASP A 101 -2.85 8.24 9.30
CA ASP A 101 -1.58 8.44 10.01
C ASP A 101 -1.38 9.93 10.34
N PRO A 102 -1.00 10.30 11.57
CA PRO A 102 -0.82 11.69 11.95
C PRO A 102 0.31 12.39 11.17
N ASP A 103 1.32 11.64 10.70
CA ASP A 103 2.46 12.16 9.96
C ASP A 103 2.17 12.17 8.44
N PRO A 104 2.09 13.35 7.79
CA PRO A 104 1.88 13.43 6.35
C PRO A 104 3.01 12.79 5.54
N ASP A 105 4.24 12.73 6.06
CA ASP A 105 5.36 12.12 5.35
C ASP A 105 5.22 10.59 5.33
N VAL A 106 4.67 9.99 6.40
CA VAL A 106 4.33 8.56 6.44
C VAL A 106 3.20 8.26 5.46
N ARG A 107 2.13 9.06 5.43
CA ARG A 107 1.03 8.90 4.45
C ARG A 107 1.56 8.98 3.02
N ALA A 108 2.45 9.94 2.74
CA ALA A 108 3.05 10.10 1.42
C ALA A 108 3.94 8.91 1.04
N LEU A 109 4.76 8.41 1.96
CA LEU A 109 5.59 7.22 1.75
C LEU A 109 4.75 5.97 1.48
N ILE A 110 3.64 5.79 2.18
CA ILE A 110 2.71 4.67 1.93
C ILE A 110 2.12 4.80 0.52
N ALA A 111 1.67 6.01 0.14
CA ALA A 111 1.14 6.26 -1.19
C ALA A 111 2.18 5.95 -2.28
N GLU A 112 3.40 6.47 -2.14
CA GLU A 112 4.51 6.24 -3.07
C GLU A 112 4.86 4.74 -3.18
N SER A 113 5.01 4.07 -2.04
CA SER A 113 5.34 2.64 -1.99
C SER A 113 4.24 1.79 -2.61
N ALA A 114 2.97 2.11 -2.37
CA ALA A 114 1.84 1.42 -3.00
C ALA A 114 1.83 1.59 -4.53
N VAL A 115 2.25 2.75 -5.06
CA VAL A 115 2.45 2.93 -6.50
C VAL A 115 3.60 2.04 -7.01
N LEU A 116 4.75 2.08 -6.34
CA LEU A 116 5.94 1.31 -6.70
C LEU A 116 5.66 -0.20 -6.76
N TYR A 117 4.91 -0.71 -5.78
CA TYR A 117 4.52 -2.12 -5.67
C TYR A 117 3.20 -2.46 -6.35
N ASN A 118 2.58 -1.52 -7.08
CA ASN A 118 1.38 -1.74 -7.88
C ASN A 118 0.17 -2.29 -7.08
N ARG A 119 -0.08 -1.73 -5.89
CA ARG A 119 -1.09 -2.19 -4.93
C ARG A 119 -2.50 -1.69 -5.24
N VAL A 120 -3.19 -2.44 -6.10
CA VAL A 120 -4.55 -2.14 -6.58
C VAL A 120 -5.61 -2.30 -5.50
N ASP A 121 -5.38 -3.23 -4.58
CA ASP A 121 -6.23 -3.49 -3.43
C ASP A 121 -6.40 -2.26 -2.54
N MET A 122 -5.48 -1.28 -2.62
CA MET A 122 -5.54 -0.01 -1.91
C MET A 122 -6.30 1.10 -2.66
N ALA A 123 -6.96 0.81 -3.79
CA ALA A 123 -7.64 1.80 -4.63
C ALA A 123 -8.65 2.68 -3.87
N ALA A 124 -9.39 2.11 -2.90
CA ALA A 124 -10.34 2.87 -2.10
C ALA A 124 -9.64 3.89 -1.20
N ALA A 125 -8.54 3.50 -0.54
CA ALA A 125 -7.74 4.39 0.29
C ALA A 125 -7.08 5.50 -0.55
N PHE A 126 -6.61 5.17 -1.76
CA PHE A 126 -6.11 6.18 -2.69
C PHE A 126 -7.18 7.20 -3.10
N LEU A 127 -8.42 6.77 -3.37
CA LEU A 127 -9.51 7.70 -3.70
C LEU A 127 -9.79 8.67 -2.55
N GLN A 128 -9.74 8.20 -1.31
CA GLN A 128 -9.87 9.05 -0.13
C GLN A 128 -8.67 9.99 0.04
N ALA A 129 -7.45 9.50 -0.22
CA ALA A 129 -6.21 10.28 -0.13
C ALA A 129 -6.12 11.44 -1.15
N LEU A 130 -7.00 11.50 -2.16
CA LEU A 130 -7.13 12.66 -3.03
C LEU A 130 -7.66 13.91 -2.30
N GLU A 131 -8.21 13.75 -1.10
CA GLU A 131 -8.71 14.82 -0.25
C GLU A 131 -7.74 15.18 0.88
N ASP A 132 -6.56 14.53 0.92
CA ASP A 132 -5.57 14.77 1.97
C ASP A 132 -5.09 16.22 1.98
N GLU A 133 -4.81 16.78 3.16
CA GLU A 133 -4.29 18.14 3.31
C GLU A 133 -2.87 18.27 2.72
N ALA A 134 -2.06 17.21 2.82
CA ALA A 134 -0.70 17.18 2.34
C ALA A 134 -0.64 16.98 0.81
N PRO A 135 0.00 17.89 0.06
CA PRO A 135 -0.01 17.84 -1.40
C PRO A 135 0.75 16.64 -1.97
N LEU A 136 1.77 16.13 -1.29
CA LEU A 136 2.49 14.94 -1.73
C LEU A 136 1.61 13.69 -1.67
N VAL A 137 0.78 13.56 -0.63
CA VAL A 137 -0.18 12.45 -0.52
C VAL A 137 -1.16 12.49 -1.69
N ARG A 138 -1.77 13.65 -1.96
CA ARG A 138 -2.68 13.82 -3.11
C ARG A 138 -2.00 13.51 -4.44
N GLN A 139 -0.76 13.96 -4.62
CA GLN A 139 0.00 13.74 -5.85
C GLN A 139 0.28 12.25 -6.08
N HIS A 140 0.81 11.54 -5.08
CA HIS A 140 1.07 10.11 -5.19
C HIS A 140 -0.22 9.31 -5.34
N ALA A 141 -1.30 9.71 -4.66
CA ALA A 141 -2.59 9.07 -4.80
C ALA A 141 -3.15 9.19 -6.22
N LEU A 142 -3.05 10.38 -6.82
CA LEU A 142 -3.50 10.60 -8.19
C LEU A 142 -2.68 9.80 -9.20
N ALA A 143 -1.36 9.76 -9.04
CA ALA A 143 -0.46 8.95 -9.86
C ALA A 143 -0.74 7.45 -9.74
N GLY A 144 -0.97 6.96 -8.51
CA GLY A 144 -1.31 5.56 -8.24
C GLY A 144 -2.61 5.15 -8.91
N LEU A 145 -3.66 5.95 -8.75
CA LEU A 145 -4.96 5.72 -9.38
C LEU A 145 -4.88 5.76 -10.91
N ALA A 146 -4.05 6.64 -11.48
CA ALA A 146 -3.80 6.66 -12.92
C ALA A 146 -3.14 5.36 -13.40
N ALA A 147 -2.15 4.83 -12.68
CA ALA A 147 -1.46 3.58 -13.02
C ALA A 147 -2.37 2.35 -12.91
N MET A 148 -3.45 2.40 -12.12
CA MET A 148 -4.38 1.28 -11.93
C MET A 148 -5.77 1.48 -12.54
N GLU A 149 -6.00 2.53 -13.33
CA GLU A 149 -7.33 2.90 -13.87
C GLU A 149 -8.08 1.71 -14.48
N SER A 150 -7.41 0.89 -15.28
CA SER A 150 -8.04 -0.24 -16.00
C SER A 150 -8.62 -1.32 -15.07
N ARG A 151 -8.20 -1.32 -13.80
CA ARG A 151 -8.64 -2.24 -12.75
C ARG A 151 -9.64 -1.62 -11.78
N LEU A 152 -9.87 -0.31 -11.88
CA LEU A 152 -10.90 0.37 -11.11
C LEU A 152 -12.29 0.02 -11.67
N ASP A 153 -13.27 -0.12 -10.78
CA ASP A 153 -14.66 -0.24 -11.19
C ASP A 153 -15.20 1.08 -11.79
N SER A 154 -16.38 1.04 -12.42
CA SER A 154 -16.94 2.22 -13.08
C SER A 154 -17.24 3.39 -12.12
N ALA A 155 -17.59 3.10 -10.86
CA ALA A 155 -17.85 4.13 -9.86
C ALA A 155 -16.54 4.80 -9.40
N GLN A 156 -15.49 4.00 -9.19
CA GLN A 156 -14.14 4.47 -8.89
C GLN A 156 -13.54 5.27 -10.05
N GLN A 157 -13.67 4.82 -11.29
CA GLN A 157 -13.23 5.56 -12.47
C GLN A 157 -13.96 6.90 -12.61
N HIS A 158 -15.27 6.91 -12.35
CA HIS A 158 -16.05 8.15 -12.36
C HIS A 158 -15.56 9.11 -11.27
N THR A 159 -15.37 8.62 -10.04
CA THR A 159 -14.85 9.40 -8.91
C THR A 159 -13.48 9.98 -9.23
N LEU A 160 -12.55 9.16 -9.72
CA LEU A 160 -11.23 9.61 -10.17
C LEU A 160 -11.33 10.70 -11.24
N ALA A 161 -12.21 10.56 -12.23
CA ALA A 161 -12.36 11.56 -13.29
C ALA A 161 -12.90 12.91 -12.75
N VAL A 162 -13.84 12.88 -11.81
CA VAL A 162 -14.36 14.09 -11.15
C VAL A 162 -13.25 14.75 -10.32
N ARG A 163 -12.60 13.98 -9.42
CA ARG A 163 -11.53 14.50 -8.56
C ARG A 163 -10.34 15.03 -9.37
N SER A 164 -9.94 14.34 -10.45
CA SER A 164 -8.87 14.82 -11.34
C SER A 164 -9.16 16.21 -11.92
N ARG A 165 -10.43 16.49 -12.26
CA ARG A 165 -10.82 17.81 -12.78
C ARG A 165 -10.79 18.89 -11.70
N GLU A 166 -11.22 18.56 -10.49
CA GLU A 166 -11.17 19.49 -9.34
C GLU A 166 -9.71 19.85 -9.01
N LEU A 167 -8.82 18.85 -9.01
CA LEU A 167 -7.40 19.00 -8.72
C LEU A 167 -6.61 19.79 -9.79
N LEU A 168 -7.22 20.15 -10.93
CA LEU A 168 -6.62 21.12 -11.85
C LEU A 168 -6.44 22.50 -11.22
N GLN A 169 -7.21 22.82 -10.17
CA GLN A 169 -7.12 24.05 -9.41
C GLN A 169 -6.42 23.88 -8.05
N ASP A 170 -5.79 22.72 -7.83
CA ASP A 170 -5.07 22.44 -6.57
C ASP A 170 -3.99 23.50 -6.30
N SER A 171 -3.70 23.79 -5.03
CA SER A 171 -2.66 24.77 -4.65
C SER A 171 -1.24 24.29 -5.02
N SER A 172 -1.01 22.98 -5.03
CA SER A 172 0.27 22.37 -5.39
C SER A 172 0.47 22.24 -6.90
N ALA A 173 1.63 22.69 -7.38
CA ALA A 173 2.00 22.55 -8.78
C ALA A 173 2.15 21.08 -9.22
N GLY A 174 2.66 20.22 -8.32
CA GLY A 174 2.82 18.79 -8.60
C GLY A 174 1.47 18.08 -8.77
N VAL A 175 0.51 18.38 -7.89
CA VAL A 175 -0.86 17.85 -7.98
C VAL A 175 -1.56 18.34 -9.26
N ARG A 176 -1.44 19.63 -9.58
CA ARG A 176 -2.00 20.17 -10.83
C ARG A 176 -1.40 19.51 -12.07
N LEU A 177 -0.09 19.23 -12.09
CA LEU A 177 0.56 18.57 -13.21
C LEU A 177 0.02 17.15 -13.42
N GLU A 178 -0.14 16.39 -12.34
CA GLU A 178 -0.69 15.04 -12.39
C GLU A 178 -2.16 15.07 -12.87
N ALA A 179 -2.95 16.01 -12.34
CA ALA A 179 -4.33 16.24 -12.76
C ALA A 179 -4.47 16.64 -14.24
N GLN A 180 -3.53 17.45 -14.76
CA GLN A 180 -3.48 17.85 -16.17
C GLN A 180 -3.19 16.64 -17.06
N THR A 181 -2.15 15.87 -16.73
CA THR A 181 -1.79 14.63 -17.45
C THR A 181 -2.99 13.68 -17.52
N ARG A 182 -3.65 13.51 -16.38
CA ARG A 182 -4.80 12.62 -16.25
C ARG A 182 -6.01 13.08 -17.06
N THR A 183 -6.36 14.36 -16.94
CA THR A 183 -7.48 14.95 -17.68
C THR A 183 -7.22 14.93 -19.19
N ALA A 184 -5.98 15.18 -19.62
CA ALA A 184 -5.59 15.09 -21.01
C ALA A 184 -5.76 13.67 -21.58
N ALA A 185 -5.39 12.63 -20.81
CA ALA A 185 -5.60 11.24 -21.21
C ALA A 185 -7.09 10.90 -21.41
N ILE A 186 -7.97 11.40 -20.52
CA ILE A 186 -9.43 11.22 -20.64
C ILE A 186 -9.95 11.91 -21.90
N VAL A 187 -9.55 13.16 -22.14
CA VAL A 187 -9.96 13.92 -23.34
C VAL A 187 -9.49 13.23 -24.62
N ALA A 188 -8.24 12.73 -24.65
CA ALA A 188 -7.70 12.00 -25.78
C ALA A 188 -8.52 10.73 -26.08
N LYS A 189 -8.96 10.01 -25.04
CA LYS A 189 -9.84 8.84 -25.18
C LYS A 189 -11.20 9.21 -25.79
N TRP A 190 -11.81 10.32 -25.36
CA TRP A 190 -13.06 10.80 -25.95
C TRP A 190 -12.89 11.23 -27.41
N GLN A 191 -11.79 11.91 -27.75
CA GLN A 191 -11.47 12.29 -29.12
C GLN A 191 -11.29 11.07 -30.03
N ALA A 192 -10.60 10.03 -29.55
CA ALA A 192 -10.43 8.78 -30.27
C ALA A 192 -11.79 8.09 -30.53
N GLN A 193 -12.67 8.03 -29.52
CA GLN A 193 -14.01 7.47 -29.65
C GLN A 193 -14.88 8.26 -30.63
N ALA A 194 -14.87 9.60 -30.54
CA ALA A 194 -15.61 10.46 -31.46
C ALA A 194 -15.15 10.28 -32.91
N THR A 195 -13.84 10.20 -33.12
CA THR A 195 -13.24 9.95 -34.45
C THR A 195 -13.66 8.59 -34.99
N GLN A 196 -13.66 7.55 -34.16
CA GLN A 196 -14.09 6.21 -34.55
C GLN A 196 -15.57 6.18 -34.97
N LEU A 197 -16.45 6.84 -34.21
CA LEU A 197 -17.88 6.92 -34.53
C LEU A 197 -18.12 7.69 -35.84
N GLN A 198 -17.38 8.78 -36.06
CA GLN A 198 -17.46 9.54 -37.31
C GLN A 198 -17.05 8.68 -38.52
N LEU A 199 -15.95 7.93 -38.42
CA LEU A 199 -15.51 7.03 -39.48
C LEU A 199 -16.55 5.93 -39.78
N GLN A 200 -17.15 5.34 -38.74
CA GLN A 200 -18.21 4.34 -38.89
C GLN A 200 -19.44 4.91 -39.62
N ALA A 201 -19.86 6.13 -39.27
CA ALA A 201 -20.97 6.79 -39.94
C ALA A 201 -20.68 7.07 -41.43
N MET A 202 -19.48 7.57 -41.75
CA MET A 202 -19.06 7.83 -43.12
C MET A 202 -18.98 6.55 -43.97
N LEU A 203 -18.51 5.44 -43.38
CA LEU A 203 -18.49 4.14 -44.05
C LEU A 203 -19.91 3.63 -44.35
N SER A 204 -20.82 3.73 -43.39
CA SER A 204 -22.23 3.35 -43.60
C SER A 204 -22.88 4.15 -44.72
N GLU A 205 -22.62 5.46 -44.80
CA GLU A 205 -23.14 6.32 -45.87
C GLU A 205 -22.55 5.94 -47.24
N ALA A 206 -21.24 5.65 -47.29
CA ALA A 206 -20.57 5.19 -48.50
C ALA A 206 -21.12 3.84 -49.00
N GLU A 207 -21.39 2.90 -48.09
CA GLU A 207 -21.99 1.60 -48.41
C GLU A 207 -23.41 1.74 -48.97
N ASP A 208 -24.23 2.62 -48.40
CA ASP A 208 -25.58 2.89 -48.90
C ASP A 208 -25.56 3.55 -50.29
N LEU A 209 -24.65 4.50 -50.52
CA LEU A 209 -24.45 5.10 -51.85
C LEU A 209 -24.00 4.05 -52.87
N HIS A 210 -23.08 3.17 -52.49
CA HIS A 210 -22.61 2.09 -53.36
C HIS A 210 -23.73 1.10 -53.69
N ARG A 211 -24.55 0.72 -52.71
CA ARG A 211 -25.73 -0.15 -52.92
C ARG A 211 -26.70 0.46 -53.92
N ARG A 212 -27.05 1.74 -53.76
CA ARG A 212 -27.90 2.47 -54.70
C ARG A 212 -27.30 2.51 -56.10
N ALA A 213 -25.98 2.65 -56.23
CA ALA A 213 -25.31 2.67 -57.52
C ALA A 213 -25.33 1.31 -58.24
N ILE A 214 -25.29 0.19 -57.50
CA ILE A 214 -25.42 -1.17 -58.07
C ILE A 214 -26.87 -1.47 -58.50
N GLU A 215 -27.85 -0.92 -57.78
CA GLU A 215 -29.28 -1.11 -58.07
C GLU A 215 -29.80 -0.23 -59.23
N TYR A 216 -28.97 0.70 -59.74
CA TYR A 216 -29.28 1.61 -60.86
C TYR A 216 -28.95 0.98 -62.22
#